data_AF-A0A4P9VDV1-F1
#
_entry.id   AF-A0A4P9VDV1-F1
#
_cell.length_a   1.000
_cell.length_b   1.000
_cell.length_c   1.000
_cell.angle_alpha   90.00
_cell.angle_beta   90.00
_cell.angle_gamma   90.00
#
_symmetry.space_group_name_H-M   'P 1'
#
loop_
_entity.id
_entity.type
_entity.pdbx_description
1 polymer ?
#
loop_
_entity_poly.entity_id
_entity_poly.type
_entity_poly.pdbx_seq_one_letter_code
_entity_poly.pdbx_strand_id
1 'polypeptide(L)'
;MNNQIFERFCDPSTMIEAEQELVSMGEQAVPILESFFNGNAKNKFGIPYRKLGLPMTCALETARRIGSLSKPLEIYFREELKSGNHTAAMALCSLKSIEEESTVALAESLSGDLFLASESAVTLIKHSKVDHSAVLKKLTESEPAAKIFNRIKKWNSGV
;
A
#
# COMPACT_ATOMS: atom_id res chain seq x y z
N MET A 1 -20.04 15.77 3.90
CA MET A 1 -20.58 15.49 2.55
C MET A 1 -19.74 14.48 1.75
N ASN A 2 -18.53 14.10 2.17
CA ASN A 2 -17.64 13.21 1.39
C ASN A 2 -17.83 11.69 1.64
N ASN A 3 -18.76 11.26 2.50
CA ASN A 3 -18.92 9.84 2.81
C ASN A 3 -19.57 9.02 1.67
N GLN A 4 -20.17 9.68 0.66
CA GLN A 4 -20.83 9.01 -0.45
C GLN A 4 -19.84 8.27 -1.37
N ILE A 5 -18.61 8.79 -1.54
CA ILE A 5 -17.63 8.15 -2.41
C ILE A 5 -17.18 6.79 -1.85
N PHE A 6 -17.11 6.67 -0.51
CA PHE A 6 -16.76 5.43 0.16
C PHE A 6 -17.93 4.44 0.26
N GLU A 7 -19.19 4.89 0.18
CA GLU A 7 -20.30 3.94 -0.01
C GLU A 7 -20.16 3.23 -1.37
N ARG A 8 -19.73 3.94 -2.42
CA ARG A 8 -19.49 3.33 -3.75
C ARG A 8 -18.31 2.36 -3.75
N PHE A 9 -17.34 2.55 -2.86
CA PHE A 9 -16.29 1.54 -2.65
C PHE A 9 -16.81 0.22 -2.09
N CYS A 10 -17.98 0.21 -1.41
CA CYS A 10 -18.57 -1.02 -0.90
C CYS A 10 -19.25 -1.86 -1.99
N ASP A 11 -19.45 -1.31 -3.19
CA ASP A 11 -20.20 -1.95 -4.27
C ASP A 11 -19.30 -2.21 -5.49
N PRO A 12 -19.05 -3.49 -5.86
CA PRO A 12 -18.25 -3.85 -7.03
C PRO A 12 -18.68 -3.20 -8.35
N SER A 13 -19.96 -2.83 -8.49
CA SER A 13 -20.50 -2.19 -9.70
C SER A 13 -20.13 -0.70 -9.81
N THR A 14 -19.76 -0.05 -8.71
CA THR A 14 -19.46 1.40 -8.68
C THR A 14 -18.07 1.74 -8.16
N MET A 15 -17.36 0.77 -7.57
CA MET A 15 -16.06 1.00 -6.93
C MET A 15 -15.01 1.59 -7.87
N ILE A 16 -14.93 1.10 -9.11
CA ILE A 16 -13.91 1.55 -10.09
C ILE A 16 -14.15 3.01 -10.48
N GLU A 17 -15.40 3.40 -10.70
CA GLU A 17 -15.73 4.79 -11.03
C GLU A 17 -15.40 5.73 -9.87
N ALA A 18 -15.68 5.31 -8.63
CA ALA A 18 -15.34 6.08 -7.44
C ALA A 18 -13.81 6.20 -7.24
N GLU A 19 -13.04 5.14 -7.55
CA GLU A 19 -11.57 5.20 -7.53
C GLU A 19 -11.08 6.23 -8.56
N GLN A 20 -11.59 6.18 -9.80
CA GLN A 20 -11.17 7.09 -10.86
C GLN A 20 -11.55 8.54 -10.55
N GLU A 21 -12.72 8.76 -9.93
CA GLU A 21 -13.13 10.08 -9.45
C GLU A 21 -12.10 10.63 -8.46
N LEU A 22 -11.74 9.89 -7.41
CA LEU A 22 -10.71 10.33 -6.47
C LEU A 22 -9.34 10.51 -7.13
N VAL A 23 -8.93 9.62 -8.03
CA VAL A 23 -7.66 9.78 -8.76
C VAL A 23 -7.64 11.08 -9.57
N SER A 24 -8.76 11.43 -10.22
CA SER A 24 -8.89 12.66 -11.02
C SER A 24 -8.81 13.94 -10.17
N MET A 25 -9.13 13.85 -8.88
CA MET A 25 -9.03 14.97 -7.93
C MET A 25 -7.58 15.30 -7.54
N GLY A 26 -6.60 14.42 -7.81
CA GLY A 26 -5.19 14.64 -7.51
C GLY A 26 -4.94 14.95 -6.03
N GLU A 27 -4.35 16.10 -5.75
CA GLU A 27 -4.03 16.52 -4.37
C GLU A 27 -5.26 16.63 -3.46
N GLN A 28 -6.43 16.96 -4.01
CA GLN A 28 -7.66 17.10 -3.22
C GLN A 28 -8.16 15.76 -2.67
N ALA A 29 -7.73 14.64 -3.26
CA ALA A 29 -8.07 13.31 -2.74
C ALA A 29 -7.29 12.93 -1.47
N VAL A 30 -6.14 13.56 -1.22
CA VAL A 30 -5.29 13.24 -0.05
C VAL A 30 -6.03 13.42 1.27
N PRO A 31 -6.64 14.58 1.61
CA PRO A 31 -7.38 14.73 2.85
C PRO A 31 -8.64 13.86 2.91
N ILE A 32 -9.22 13.49 1.76
CA ILE A 32 -10.38 12.58 1.70
C ILE A 32 -9.95 11.16 2.09
N LEU A 33 -8.86 10.66 1.51
CA LEU A 33 -8.27 9.37 1.85
C LEU A 33 -7.70 9.37 3.26
N GLU A 34 -7.14 10.47 3.75
CA GLU A 34 -6.72 10.58 5.15
C GLU A 34 -7.91 10.38 6.09
N SER A 35 -9.06 11.02 5.81
CA SER A 35 -10.31 10.79 6.55
C SER A 35 -10.80 9.34 6.48
N PHE A 36 -10.50 8.61 5.40
CA PHE A 36 -10.76 7.18 5.32
C PHE A 36 -9.84 6.40 6.25
N PHE A 37 -8.53 6.57 6.08
CA PHE A 37 -7.52 5.78 6.79
C PHE A 37 -7.47 6.09 8.29
N ASN A 38 -7.76 7.31 8.73
CA ASN A 38 -7.85 7.61 10.17
C ASN A 38 -9.18 7.14 10.81
N GLY A 39 -10.12 6.63 10.02
CA GLY A 39 -11.40 6.10 10.49
C GLY A 39 -12.47 7.16 10.80
N ASN A 40 -12.25 8.42 10.41
CA ASN A 40 -13.24 9.48 10.56
C ASN A 40 -14.40 9.32 9.56
N ALA A 41 -14.13 8.81 8.36
CA ALA A 41 -15.15 8.49 7.38
C ALA A 41 -15.90 7.22 7.80
N LYS A 42 -17.20 7.39 8.08
CA LYS A 42 -18.09 6.33 8.57
C LYS A 42 -19.31 6.18 7.67
N ASN A 43 -19.80 4.95 7.53
CA ASN A 43 -21.06 4.66 6.85
C ASN A 43 -22.26 5.14 7.68
N LYS A 44 -23.47 4.97 7.13
CA LYS A 44 -24.73 5.34 7.81
C LYS A 44 -24.97 4.66 9.17
N PHE A 45 -24.25 3.57 9.46
CA PHE A 45 -24.32 2.84 10.74
C PHE A 45 -23.21 3.25 11.73
N GLY A 46 -22.40 4.24 11.39
CA GLY A 46 -21.30 4.70 12.24
C GLY A 46 -20.05 3.80 12.18
N ILE A 47 -20.00 2.83 11.28
CA ILE A 47 -18.84 1.94 11.09
C ILE A 47 -17.82 2.65 10.20
N PRO A 48 -16.55 2.80 10.64
CA PRO A 48 -15.50 3.34 9.79
C PRO A 48 -15.26 2.49 8.55
N TYR A 49 -15.19 3.11 7.36
CA TYR A 49 -14.99 2.36 6.12
C TYR A 49 -13.66 1.61 6.08
N ARG A 50 -12.62 2.08 6.78
CA ARG A 50 -11.34 1.37 6.91
C ARG A 50 -11.45 -0.01 7.56
N LYS A 51 -12.57 -0.31 8.24
CA LYS A 51 -12.83 -1.63 8.83
C LYS A 51 -13.51 -2.59 7.86
N LEU A 52 -13.75 -2.17 6.63
CA LEU A 52 -14.43 -2.95 5.60
C LEU A 52 -13.40 -3.40 4.55
N GLY A 53 -13.48 -4.67 4.13
CA GLY A 53 -12.48 -5.28 3.25
C GLY A 53 -12.36 -4.60 1.88
N LEU A 54 -13.45 -4.56 1.11
CA LEU A 54 -13.43 -3.99 -0.24
C LEU A 54 -13.06 -2.49 -0.24
N PRO A 55 -13.64 -1.63 0.61
CA PRO A 55 -13.24 -0.23 0.67
C PRO A 55 -11.79 0.01 1.02
N MET A 56 -11.19 -0.82 1.89
CA MET A 56 -9.76 -0.70 2.20
C MET A 56 -8.90 -0.92 0.95
N THR A 57 -9.19 -1.97 0.18
CA THR A 57 -8.48 -2.24 -1.07
C THR A 57 -8.64 -1.10 -2.06
N CYS A 58 -9.86 -0.59 -2.26
CA CYS A 58 -10.11 0.56 -3.15
C CYS A 58 -9.37 1.82 -2.71
N ALA A 59 -9.29 2.10 -1.41
CA ALA A 59 -8.55 3.25 -0.88
C ALA A 59 -7.04 3.14 -1.14
N LEU A 60 -6.45 1.96 -0.94
CA LEU A 60 -5.03 1.69 -1.22
C LEU A 60 -4.74 1.74 -2.73
N GLU A 61 -5.61 1.17 -3.56
CA GLU A 61 -5.51 1.26 -5.03
C GLU A 61 -5.61 2.70 -5.52
N THR A 62 -6.54 3.48 -4.95
CA THR A 62 -6.65 4.91 -5.25
C THR A 62 -5.34 5.60 -4.90
N ALA A 63 -4.86 5.46 -3.65
CA ALA A 63 -3.61 6.05 -3.19
C ALA A 63 -2.41 5.70 -4.09
N ARG A 64 -2.29 4.43 -4.49
CA ARG A 64 -1.28 3.95 -5.44
C ARG A 64 -1.33 4.68 -6.78
N ARG A 65 -2.54 4.94 -7.30
CA ARG A 65 -2.73 5.61 -8.61
C ARG A 65 -2.49 7.11 -8.56
N ILE A 66 -2.76 7.78 -7.44
CA ILE A 66 -2.36 9.19 -7.25
C ILE A 66 -0.84 9.33 -7.05
N GLY A 67 -0.15 8.23 -6.75
CA GLY A 67 1.30 8.15 -6.73
C GLY A 67 1.92 9.00 -5.64
N SER A 68 2.92 9.81 -5.99
CA SER A 68 3.69 10.57 -5.00
C SER A 68 2.91 11.60 -4.20
N LEU A 69 1.73 12.02 -4.70
CA LEU A 69 0.83 12.91 -3.96
C LEU A 69 0.30 12.26 -2.68
N SER A 70 0.26 10.92 -2.63
CA SER A 70 -0.20 10.16 -1.48
C SER A 70 0.84 10.03 -0.34
N LYS A 71 2.03 10.66 -0.47
CA LYS A 71 3.09 10.62 0.54
C LYS A 71 2.64 10.95 1.98
N PRO A 72 1.75 11.93 2.23
CA PRO A 72 1.25 12.18 3.60
C PRO A 72 0.53 10.99 4.25
N LEU A 73 0.06 10.03 3.45
CA LEU A 73 -0.68 8.85 3.91
C LEU A 73 0.23 7.65 4.22
N GLU A 74 1.56 7.78 4.07
CA GLU A 74 2.50 6.66 4.17
C GLU A 74 2.39 5.88 5.49
N ILE A 75 2.15 6.56 6.61
CA ILE A 75 1.97 5.91 7.90
C ILE A 75 0.83 4.88 7.87
N TYR A 76 -0.25 5.17 7.14
CA TYR A 76 -1.38 4.25 6.99
C TYR A 76 -1.05 3.08 6.07
N PHE A 77 -0.27 3.29 5.00
CA PHE A 77 0.19 2.18 4.17
C PHE A 77 1.07 1.23 4.96
N ARG A 78 1.93 1.77 5.83
CA ARG A 78 2.75 0.97 6.74
C ARG A 78 1.92 0.17 7.73
N GLU A 79 0.83 0.72 8.27
CA GLU A 79 -0.10 -0.01 9.13
C GLU A 79 -0.76 -1.18 8.38
N GLU A 80 -1.31 -0.92 7.19
CA GLU A 80 -2.00 -1.94 6.39
C GLU A 80 -1.04 -3.03 5.87
N LEU A 81 0.22 -2.65 5.58
CA LEU A 81 1.28 -3.58 5.23
C LEU A 81 1.54 -4.58 6.37
N LYS A 82 1.61 -4.10 7.62
CA LYS A 82 1.78 -4.95 8.81
C LYS A 82 0.58 -5.87 9.04
N SER A 83 -0.60 -5.49 8.56
CA SER A 83 -1.79 -6.34 8.55
C SER A 83 -1.82 -7.35 7.41
N GLY A 84 -0.79 -7.41 6.57
CA GLY A 84 -0.64 -8.39 5.50
C GLY A 84 -1.20 -7.94 4.14
N ASN A 85 -1.55 -6.66 3.98
CA ASN A 85 -2.14 -6.17 2.73
C ASN A 85 -1.07 -5.86 1.68
N HIS A 86 -0.92 -6.71 0.66
CA HIS A 86 0.05 -6.50 -0.43
C HIS A 86 -0.22 -5.22 -1.24
N THR A 87 -1.48 -4.75 -1.33
CA THR A 87 -1.82 -3.47 -1.98
C THR A 87 -1.13 -2.30 -1.28
N ALA A 88 -0.89 -2.40 0.03
CA ALA A 88 -0.17 -1.38 0.77
C ALA A 88 1.32 -1.30 0.38
N ALA A 89 1.96 -2.44 0.06
CA ALA A 89 3.30 -2.45 -0.52
C ALA A 89 3.30 -1.75 -1.88
N MET A 90 2.30 -2.01 -2.72
CA MET A 90 2.16 -1.33 -4.02
C MET A 90 1.94 0.18 -3.87
N ALA A 91 1.17 0.62 -2.87
CA ALA A 91 0.99 2.04 -2.56
C ALA A 91 2.33 2.68 -2.12
N LEU A 92 3.09 2.04 -1.23
CA LEU A 92 4.45 2.48 -0.85
C LEU A 92 5.40 2.54 -2.06
N CYS A 93 5.30 1.58 -2.98
CA CYS A 93 6.04 1.56 -4.24
C CYS A 93 5.76 2.80 -5.09
N SER A 94 4.54 3.32 -5.08
CA SER A 94 4.14 4.49 -5.88
C SER A 94 4.73 5.83 -5.40
N LEU A 95 5.25 5.88 -4.17
CA LEU A 95 5.85 7.07 -3.60
C LEU A 95 7.19 7.41 -4.26
N LYS A 96 7.62 8.69 -4.15
CA LYS A 96 8.96 9.13 -4.59
C LYS A 96 10.07 8.68 -3.66
N SER A 97 9.76 8.56 -2.37
CA SER A 97 10.65 8.08 -1.32
C SER A 97 9.81 7.47 -0.21
N ILE A 98 10.40 6.53 0.53
CA ILE A 98 9.80 5.91 1.71
C ILE A 98 10.65 6.20 2.95
N GLU A 99 9.99 6.24 4.10
CA GLU A 99 10.61 6.38 5.41
C GLU A 99 11.36 5.10 5.82
N GLU A 100 12.22 5.25 6.82
CA GLU A 100 13.01 4.17 7.40
C GLU A 100 12.09 3.07 7.95
N GLU A 101 11.05 3.47 8.69
CA GLU A 101 10.08 2.56 9.31
C GLU A 101 9.27 1.78 8.27
N SER A 102 9.02 2.38 7.10
CA SER A 102 8.37 1.71 5.98
C SER A 102 9.32 0.72 5.31
N THR A 103 10.61 1.04 5.22
CA THR A 103 11.65 0.12 4.73
C THR A 103 11.76 -1.10 5.64
N VAL A 104 11.78 -0.90 6.96
CA VAL A 104 11.80 -1.99 7.95
C VAL A 104 10.55 -2.86 7.83
N ALA A 105 9.36 -2.25 7.76
CA ALA A 105 8.11 -3.00 7.61
C ALA A 105 8.07 -3.84 6.31
N LEU A 106 8.53 -3.29 5.18
CA LEU A 106 8.65 -4.02 3.92
C LEU A 106 9.64 -5.19 4.02
N ALA A 107 10.76 -5.00 4.74
CA ALA A 107 11.69 -6.10 4.99
C ALA A 107 11.01 -7.21 5.79
N GLU A 108 10.28 -6.89 6.85
CA GLU A 108 9.53 -7.86 7.64
C GLU A 108 8.51 -8.64 6.79
N SER A 109 7.81 -7.94 5.91
CA SER A 109 6.80 -8.48 4.98
C SER A 109 7.35 -9.43 3.91
N LEU A 110 8.68 -9.55 3.73
CA LEU A 110 9.27 -10.56 2.84
C LEU A 110 9.03 -12.01 3.30
N SER A 111 8.66 -12.22 4.56
CA SER A 111 8.19 -13.54 5.05
C SER A 111 6.68 -13.72 4.99
N GLY A 112 5.95 -12.77 4.39
CA GLY A 112 4.51 -12.87 4.18
C GLY A 112 4.13 -13.91 3.12
N ASP A 113 2.86 -13.88 2.71
CA ASP A 113 2.42 -14.67 1.56
C ASP A 113 3.15 -14.24 0.27
N LEU A 114 2.99 -15.04 -0.78
CA LEU A 114 3.68 -14.85 -2.05
C LEU A 114 3.45 -13.46 -2.66
N PHE A 115 2.25 -12.92 -2.57
CA PHE A 115 1.91 -11.61 -3.15
C PHE A 115 2.57 -10.50 -2.32
N LEU A 116 2.38 -10.54 -0.99
CA LEU A 116 2.96 -9.56 -0.09
C LEU A 116 4.50 -9.54 -0.17
N ALA A 117 5.14 -10.71 -0.16
CA ALA A 117 6.59 -10.81 -0.26
C ALA A 117 7.11 -10.30 -1.61
N SER A 118 6.41 -10.58 -2.71
CA SER A 118 6.80 -10.12 -4.05
C SER A 118 6.67 -8.61 -4.19
N GLU A 119 5.54 -8.02 -3.80
CA GLU A 119 5.33 -6.57 -3.88
C GLU A 119 6.26 -5.81 -2.92
N SER A 120 6.57 -6.38 -1.75
CA SER A 120 7.55 -5.82 -0.83
C SER A 120 8.94 -5.80 -1.43
N ALA A 121 9.36 -6.89 -2.10
CA ALA A 121 10.65 -6.95 -2.79
C ALA A 121 10.75 -5.93 -3.93
N VAL A 122 9.71 -5.81 -4.76
CA VAL A 122 9.64 -4.79 -5.83
C VAL A 122 9.82 -3.39 -5.24
N THR A 123 9.10 -3.09 -4.16
CA THR A 123 9.15 -1.79 -3.49
C THR A 123 10.55 -1.47 -2.97
N LEU A 124 11.18 -2.41 -2.26
CA LEU A 124 12.53 -2.25 -1.73
C LEU A 124 13.58 -2.03 -2.83
N ILE A 125 13.47 -2.76 -3.95
CA ILE A 125 14.35 -2.60 -5.09
C ILE A 125 14.16 -1.24 -5.75
N LYS A 126 12.92 -0.83 -6.02
CA LYS A 126 12.59 0.46 -6.64
C LYS A 126 13.17 1.63 -5.84
N HIS A 127 13.11 1.56 -4.52
CA HIS A 127 13.63 2.59 -3.61
C HIS A 127 15.11 2.43 -3.25
N SER A 128 15.84 1.53 -3.94
CA SER A 128 17.27 1.27 -3.71
C SER A 128 17.61 0.90 -2.25
N LYS A 129 16.71 0.17 -1.58
CA LYS A 129 16.86 -0.30 -0.19
C LYS A 129 17.39 -1.74 -0.09
N VAL A 130 17.99 -2.25 -1.17
CA VAL A 130 18.45 -3.65 -1.24
C VAL A 130 19.54 -3.98 -0.21
N ASP A 131 20.39 -3.01 0.12
CA ASP A 131 21.50 -3.16 1.07
C ASP A 131 21.13 -2.70 2.50
N HIS A 132 19.84 -2.44 2.72
CA HIS A 132 19.35 -2.02 4.04
C HIS A 132 19.55 -3.13 5.08
N SER A 133 20.00 -2.79 6.29
CA SER A 133 20.33 -3.76 7.34
C SER A 133 19.18 -4.71 7.66
N ALA A 134 17.95 -4.19 7.74
CA ALA A 134 16.74 -4.99 7.96
C ALA A 134 16.46 -5.98 6.80
N VAL A 135 16.72 -5.57 5.56
CA VAL A 135 16.54 -6.42 4.37
C VAL A 135 17.59 -7.54 4.39
N LEU A 136 18.88 -7.19 4.54
CA LEU A 136 19.97 -8.17 4.60
C LEU A 136 19.78 -9.21 5.72
N LYS A 137 19.37 -8.74 6.91
CA LYS A 137 19.02 -9.61 8.04
C LYS A 137 17.92 -10.58 7.65
N LYS A 138 16.81 -10.09 7.08
CA LYS A 138 15.68 -10.93 6.70
C LYS A 138 16.03 -11.98 5.65
N LEU A 139 16.81 -11.60 4.64
CA LEU A 139 17.26 -12.51 3.59
C LEU A 139 18.19 -13.60 4.12
N THR A 140 18.91 -13.33 5.20
CA THR A 140 19.75 -14.32 5.89
C THR A 140 18.92 -15.26 6.77
N GLU A 141 17.89 -14.74 7.43
CA GLU A 141 17.03 -15.48 8.35
C GLU A 141 15.97 -16.35 7.66
N SER A 142 15.59 -16.05 6.41
CA SER A 142 14.48 -16.71 5.72
C SER A 142 14.83 -17.08 4.28
N GLU A 143 15.10 -18.38 4.05
CA GLU A 143 15.37 -18.92 2.71
C GLU A 143 14.23 -18.64 1.70
N PRO A 144 12.92 -18.78 2.05
CA PRO A 144 11.84 -18.40 1.14
C PRO A 144 11.87 -16.92 0.74
N ALA A 145 12.09 -16.03 1.71
CA ALA A 145 12.22 -14.59 1.45
C ALA A 145 13.39 -14.31 0.50
N ALA A 146 14.55 -14.94 0.73
CA ALA A 146 15.73 -14.83 -0.12
C ALA A 146 15.45 -15.28 -1.56
N LYS A 147 14.78 -16.42 -1.75
CA LYS A 147 14.43 -16.93 -3.07
C LYS A 147 13.51 -15.97 -3.82
N ILE A 148 12.45 -15.48 -3.17
CA ILE A 148 11.52 -14.52 -3.78
C ILE A 148 12.25 -13.23 -4.15
N PHE A 149 12.99 -12.65 -3.21
CA PHE A 149 13.70 -11.39 -3.42
C PHE A 149 14.72 -11.49 -4.56
N ASN A 150 15.53 -12.55 -4.60
CA ASN A 150 16.51 -12.76 -5.66
C ASN A 150 15.86 -12.97 -7.04
N ARG A 151 14.72 -13.66 -7.10
CA ARG A 151 13.94 -13.81 -8.33
C ARG A 151 13.47 -12.45 -8.85
N ILE A 152 12.88 -11.62 -7.99
CA ILE A 152 12.41 -10.28 -8.36
C ILE A 152 13.57 -9.36 -8.74
N LYS A 153 14.69 -9.41 -8.00
CA LYS A 153 15.91 -8.66 -8.33
C LYS A 153 16.42 -9.00 -9.72
N LYS A 154 16.51 -10.30 -10.07
CA LYS A 154 16.94 -10.75 -11.40
C LYS A 154 16.04 -10.24 -12.52
N TRP A 155 14.72 -10.23 -12.31
CA TRP A 155 13.77 -9.69 -13.30
C TRP A 155 13.95 -8.17 -13.51
N ASN A 156 14.25 -7.42 -12.45
CA ASN A 156 14.45 -5.97 -12.54
C ASN A 156 15.83 -5.57 -13.09
N SER A 157 16.84 -6.45 -13.04
CA SER A 157 18.19 -6.20 -13.60
C SER A 157 18.34 -6.60 -15.07
N GLY A 158 17.31 -7.21 -15.67
CA GLY A 158 17.30 -7.69 -17.06
C GLY A 158 16.65 -6.74 -18.06
N VAL A 159 16.35 -5.50 -17.64
CA VAL A 159 15.87 -4.37 -18.45
C VAL A 159 16.95 -3.29 -18.42
#